data_AF-A0A9E5NSG1-F1
#
_entry.id   AF-A0A9E5NSG1-F1
#
_cell.length_a   1.000
_cell.length_b   1.000
_cell.length_c   1.000
_cell.angle_alpha   90.00
_cell.angle_beta   90.00
_cell.angle_gamma   90.00
#
_symmetry.space_group_name_H-M   'P 1'
#
loop_
_entity.id
_entity.type
_entity.pdbx_description
1 polymer ?
#
loop_
_entity_poly.entity_id
_entity_poly.type
_entity_poly.pdbx_seq_one_letter_code
_entity_poly.pdbx_strand_id
1 'polypeptide(L)' 'MDICQRCDAELDPGDSFCKTCGWELETGTYCMACGVEIDNEYEWGEEGLCRSCAEEFVGLP' A
#
# COMPACT_ATOMS: atom_id res chain seq x y z
N MET A 1 -13.27 -5.20 3.45
CA MET A 1 -14.47 -4.55 2.89
C MET A 1 -14.27 -3.11 3.20
N ASP A 2 -13.74 -2.41 2.21
CA ASP A 2 -13.17 -1.09 2.39
C ASP A 2 -14.14 -0.09 1.79
N ILE A 3 -14.21 1.09 2.39
CA ILE A 3 -15.17 2.13 1.98
C ILE A 3 -14.38 3.37 1.61
N CYS A 4 -14.70 3.96 0.47
CA CYS A 4 -14.09 5.20 0.03
C CYS A 4 -14.42 6.31 1.02
N GLN A 5 -13.42 6.86 1.70
CA GLN A 5 -13.60 7.94 2.68
C GLN A 5 -14.08 9.28 2.08
N ARG A 6 -14.18 9.36 0.74
CA ARG A 6 -14.56 10.57 0.02
C ARG A 6 -16.01 10.58 -0.48
N CYS A 7 -16.55 9.42 -0.79
CA CYS A 7 -17.89 9.29 -1.37
C CYS A 7 -18.69 8.12 -0.80
N ASP A 8 -18.15 7.43 0.21
CA ASP A 8 -18.77 6.30 0.89
C ASP A 8 -19.13 5.12 -0.02
N ALA A 9 -18.50 5.02 -1.19
CA ALA A 9 -18.68 3.89 -2.10
C ALA A 9 -17.92 2.66 -1.58
N GLU A 10 -18.50 1.48 -1.79
CA GLU A 10 -17.82 0.20 -1.53
C GLU A 10 -16.62 0.04 -2.47
N LEU A 11 -15.49 -0.41 -1.89
CA LEU A 11 -14.25 -0.65 -2.60
C LEU A 11 -13.96 -2.14 -2.66
N ASP A 12 -13.49 -2.59 -3.82
CA ASP A 12 -13.00 -3.95 -3.99
C ASP A 12 -11.59 -4.06 -3.39
N PRO A 13 -11.25 -5.20 -2.75
CA PRO A 13 -9.89 -5.45 -2.30
C PRO A 13 -8.93 -5.43 -3.50
N GLY A 14 -7.92 -4.55 -3.45
CA GLY A 14 -6.96 -4.33 -4.53
C GLY A 14 -7.28 -3.15 -5.46
N ASP A 15 -8.38 -2.42 -5.23
CA ASP A 15 -8.63 -1.17 -5.95
C ASP A 15 -7.59 -0.11 -5.58
N SER A 16 -6.82 0.36 -6.56
CA SER A 16 -5.88 1.49 -6.40
C SER A 16 -6.59 2.85 -6.45
N PHE A 17 -7.88 2.89 -6.81
CA PHE A 17 -8.70 4.09 -6.81
C PHE A 17 -10.18 3.75 -6.76
N CYS A 18 -10.99 4.67 -6.23
CA CYS A 18 -12.44 4.55 -6.21
C CYS A 18 -13.02 4.70 -7.61
N LYS A 19 -13.61 3.62 -8.15
CA LYS A 19 -14.27 3.61 -9.47
C LYS A 19 -15.46 4.57 -9.57
N THR A 20 -16.03 5.01 -8.44
CA THR A 20 -17.21 5.88 -8.39
C THR A 20 -16.84 7.37 -8.43
N CYS A 21 -15.86 7.81 -7.64
CA CYS A 21 -15.51 9.24 -7.53
C CYS A 21 -14.13 9.58 -8.10
N GLY A 22 -13.31 8.58 -8.43
CA GLY A 22 -11.95 8.75 -8.95
C GLY A 22 -10.89 9.10 -7.89
N TRP A 23 -11.21 8.97 -6.60
CA TRP A 23 -10.24 9.18 -5.51
C TRP A 23 -9.19 8.06 -5.50
N GLU A 24 -7.91 8.41 -5.51
CA GLU A 24 -6.80 7.45 -5.42
C GLU A 24 -6.77 6.82 -4.02
N LEU A 25 -6.78 5.48 -3.98
CA LEU A 25 -6.67 4.71 -2.75
C LEU A 25 -5.19 4.33 -2.65
N GLU A 26 -4.53 4.85 -1.62
CA GLU A 26 -3.13 4.51 -1.35
C GLU A 26 -3.07 3.05 -0.90
N THR A 27 -3.06 2.11 -1.86
CA THR A 27 -2.76 0.69 -1.63
C THR A 27 -1.25 0.47 -1.63
N GLY A 28 -0.50 1.40 -1.04
CA GLY A 28 0.94 1.30 -0.90
C GLY A 28 1.26 0.31 0.21
N THR A 29 2.16 -0.63 -0.07
CA THR A 29 2.79 -1.38 1.03
C THR A 29 3.80 -0.44 1.68
N TYR A 30 3.93 -0.42 3.00
CA TYR A 30 4.92 0.44 3.66
C TYR A 30 5.85 -0.40 4.54
N CYS A 31 7.11 0.04 4.64
CA CYS A 31 8.02 -0.55 5.61
C CYS A 31 7.63 -0.09 7.01
N MET A 32 7.28 -1.01 7.91
CA MET A 32 6.91 -0.63 9.28
C MET A 32 8.11 -0.12 10.12
N ALA A 33 9.34 -0.43 9.71
CA ALA A 33 10.55 0.00 10.41
C ALA A 33 10.94 1.45 10.12
N CYS A 34 10.78 1.91 8.87
CA CYS A 34 11.22 3.25 8.46
C CYS A 34 10.10 4.14 7.90
N GLY A 35 8.92 3.59 7.60
CA GLY A 35 7.76 4.31 7.08
C GLY A 35 7.87 4.69 5.60
N VAL A 36 8.85 4.16 4.86
CA VAL A 36 8.92 4.40 3.41
C VAL A 36 7.78 3.67 2.71
N GLU A 37 7.11 4.37 1.80
CA GLU A 37 6.14 3.77 0.88
C GLU A 37 6.88 2.89 -0.13
N ILE A 38 6.30 1.72 -0.40
CA ILE A 38 6.75 0.72 -1.35
C ILE A 38 5.61 0.53 -2.36
N ASP A 39 5.74 1.19 -3.50
CA ASP A 39 4.72 1.22 -4.56
C ASP A 39 4.68 -0.04 -5.42
N ASN A 40 5.70 -0.91 -5.35
CA ASN A 40 5.72 -2.15 -6.13
C ASN A 40 6.52 -3.28 -5.46
N GLU A 41 6.22 -4.52 -5.86
CA GLU A 41 6.87 -5.76 -5.38
C GLU A 41 8.37 -5.90 -5.77
N TYR A 42 8.87 -5.05 -6.67
CA TYR A 42 10.23 -5.09 -7.22
C TYR A 42 11.19 -4.06 -6.60
N GLU A 43 10.68 -3.11 -5.81
CA GLU A 43 11.48 -2.17 -4.98
C GLU A 43 12.06 -2.85 -3.73
N TRP A 44 11.70 -4.12 -3.54
CA TRP A 44 12.16 -4.99 -2.48
C TRP A 44 13.60 -5.40 -2.80
N GLY A 45 14.49 -5.21 -1.83
CA GLY A 45 15.87 -5.70 -1.95
C GLY A 45 15.89 -7.21 -2.16
N GLU A 46 17.07 -7.72 -2.50
CA GLU A 46 17.28 -9.17 -2.59
C GLU A 46 16.89 -9.79 -1.24
N GLU A 47 15.97 -10.76 -1.26
CA GLU A 47 15.45 -11.48 -0.08
C GLU A 47 14.35 -10.81 0.77
N GLY A 48 13.63 -9.81 0.23
CA GLY A 48 12.42 -9.27 0.89
C GLY A 48 12.70 -8.22 1.97
N LEU A 49 13.87 -7.59 1.90
CA LEU A 49 14.31 -6.51 2.77
C LEU A 49 13.96 -5.14 2.18
N CYS A 50 13.59 -4.18 3.02
CA CYS A 50 13.43 -2.79 2.57
C CYS A 50 14.80 -2.21 2.16
N ARG A 51 14.95 -1.70 0.93
CA ARG A 51 16.24 -1.17 0.43
C ARG A 51 16.77 0.05 1.20
N SER A 52 15.88 0.79 1.88
CA SER A 52 16.25 1.98 2.65
C SER A 52 16.75 1.69 4.07
N CYS A 53 16.27 0.62 4.71
CA CYS A 53 16.61 0.31 6.11
C CYS A 53 17.15 -1.10 6.34
N ALA A 54 17.09 -1.99 5.35
CA ALA A 54 17.57 -3.38 5.39
C ALA A 54 16.95 -4.26 6.51
N GLU A 55 15.76 -3.91 7.02
CA GLU A 55 15.04 -4.67 8.05
C GLU A 55 13.93 -5.56 7.46
N GLU A 56 13.70 -6.70 8.11
CA GLU A 56 12.85 -7.84 7.68
C GLU A 56 11.40 -7.78 8.22
N PHE A 57 10.73 -6.62 8.19
CA PHE A 57 9.35 -6.53 8.67
C PHE A 57 8.46 -5.67 7.79
N VAL A 58 7.79 -6.35 6.84
CA VAL A 58 6.74 -5.75 6.02
C VAL A 58 5.40 -6.30 6.48
N GLY A 59 4.58 -5.41 7.03
CA GLY A 59 3.20 -5.69 7.40
C GLY A 59 2.28 -4.89 6.51
N LEU A 60 1.27 -5.54 5.96
CA LEU A 60 0.06 -4.87 5.49
C LEU A 60 -0.65 -4.24 6.71
N PRO A 61 -1.32 -3.09 6.58
CA PRO A 61 -2.27 -2.62 7.60
C PRO A 61 -3.34 -3.68 7.91
#